data_AF-A0AAW7SLJ0-F1
#
_entry.id   AF-A0AAW7SLJ0-F1
#
_cell.length_a   1.000
_cell.length_b   1.000
_cell.length_c   1.000
_cell.angle_alpha   90.00
_cell.angle_beta   90.00
_cell.angle_gamma   90.00
#
_symmetry.space_group_name_H-M   'P 1'
#
loop_
_entity.id
_entity.type
_entity.pdbx_description
1 polymer ?
#
loop_
_entity_poly.entity_id
_entity_poly.type
_entity_poly.pdbx_seq_one_letter_code
_entity_poly.pdbx_strand_id
1 'polypeptide(L)'
;MDTMAPEWAACVTAGQDAPALGVRRVRDARDGTPIFLRAIEPGDLDIERELVDRLSSRSRYMRLMSARKPTEDELIRWTRIDRRREGAVIATIRAGGRERLIGVARYAIDDGATEIVECAIVIDDAWQRQGLGRMLLSSLIDLARRSGMRQMVGTMLTENDAMKGLARSVGFTLSRQPGSAFVTDLRLDLDTVGEPDEGRLQASGPSGHAANHGDSPALAGS
;
A
#
# COMPACT_ATOMS: atom_id res chain seq x y z
N MET A 1 53.39 11.90 8.95
CA MET A 1 53.66 10.55 9.49
C MET A 1 52.61 10.25 10.54
N ASP A 2 51.34 10.46 10.20
CA ASP A 2 50.45 9.52 9.47
C ASP A 2 49.97 8.42 10.41
N THR A 3 48.94 8.81 11.16
CA THR A 3 48.08 7.92 11.91
C THR A 3 47.18 7.18 10.93
N MET A 4 47.41 5.88 10.80
CA MET A 4 46.46 4.96 10.16
C MET A 4 45.10 5.07 10.85
N ALA A 5 44.07 5.47 10.10
CA ALA A 5 42.68 5.25 10.48
C ALA A 5 42.28 3.81 10.06
N PRO A 6 41.50 3.07 10.87
CA PRO A 6 41.22 1.66 10.63
C PRO A 6 40.19 1.40 9.52
N GLU A 7 40.32 0.23 8.88
CA GLU A 7 39.61 -0.31 7.70
C GLU A 7 38.10 -0.60 7.89
N TRP A 8 37.36 0.23 8.62
CA TRP A 8 35.88 0.21 8.63
C TRP A 8 35.27 1.36 7.80
N ALA A 9 36.10 2.25 7.26
CA ALA A 9 35.68 3.46 6.55
C ALA A 9 35.49 3.30 5.02
N ALA A 10 35.27 2.08 4.51
CA ALA A 10 35.03 1.86 3.09
C ALA A 10 33.58 1.37 2.82
N CYS A 11 32.82 2.23 2.11
CA CYS A 11 31.50 2.00 1.51
C CYS A 11 30.30 1.79 2.45
N VAL A 12 29.89 2.85 3.16
CA VAL A 12 28.47 3.18 3.25
C VAL A 12 28.13 3.99 2.00
N THR A 13 27.55 3.36 0.98
CA THR A 13 26.87 4.12 -0.09
C THR A 13 25.76 3.30 -0.72
N ALA A 14 24.60 3.96 -0.80
CA ALA A 14 23.41 3.64 -1.59
C ALA A 14 22.53 2.46 -1.11
N GLY A 15 21.48 2.83 -0.38
CA GLY A 15 20.32 2.00 -0.10
C GLY A 15 19.40 2.58 0.98
N GLN A 16 19.35 3.90 1.12
CA GLN A 16 18.26 4.62 1.79
C GLN A 16 17.44 5.31 0.69
N ASP A 17 16.13 5.43 0.90
CA ASP A 17 15.12 5.99 -0.03
C ASP A 17 14.46 4.99 -1.00
N ALA A 18 13.90 3.91 -0.47
CA ALA A 18 12.57 3.55 -0.96
C ALA A 18 11.63 4.68 -0.52
N PRO A 19 10.96 5.42 -1.42
CA PRO A 19 10.11 6.52 -1.01
C PRO A 19 9.01 5.95 -0.12
N ALA A 20 9.00 6.39 1.15
CA ALA A 20 7.83 6.24 2.00
C ALA A 20 6.64 6.75 1.18
N LEU A 21 5.59 5.95 1.08
CA LEU A 21 4.39 6.32 0.31
C LEU A 21 3.94 7.71 0.78
N GLY A 22 4.12 8.73 -0.07
CA GLY A 22 3.80 10.11 0.26
C GLY A 22 2.31 10.26 0.59
N VAL A 23 1.97 11.26 1.39
CA VAL A 23 0.58 11.50 1.78
C VAL A 23 -0.26 11.84 0.54
N ARG A 24 -1.22 10.98 0.22
CA ARG A 24 -2.09 11.14 -0.95
C ARG A 24 -3.55 11.07 -0.52
N ARG A 25 -4.31 12.12 -0.83
CA ARG A 25 -5.78 12.05 -0.79
C ARG A 25 -6.23 11.06 -1.85
N VAL A 26 -6.99 10.04 -1.44
CA VAL A 26 -7.42 8.98 -2.36
C VAL A 26 -8.87 9.14 -2.79
N ARG A 27 -9.75 9.54 -1.87
CA ARG A 27 -11.18 9.75 -2.13
C ARG A 27 -11.84 10.37 -0.91
N ASP A 28 -13.12 10.66 -1.06
CA ASP A 28 -14.00 10.96 0.05
C ASP A 28 -14.78 9.71 0.50
N ALA A 29 -15.07 9.67 1.78
CA ALA A 29 -15.96 8.70 2.40
C ALA A 29 -17.42 8.96 1.97
N ARG A 30 -18.34 8.08 2.38
CA ARG A 30 -19.77 8.27 2.05
C ARG A 30 -20.35 9.58 2.58
N ASP A 31 -19.83 10.08 3.69
CA ASP A 31 -20.23 11.34 4.32
C ASP A 31 -19.46 12.57 3.80
N GLY A 32 -18.62 12.39 2.78
CA GLY A 32 -17.77 13.46 2.22
C GLY A 32 -16.44 13.67 2.94
N THR A 33 -16.15 12.92 4.02
CA THR A 33 -14.88 13.04 4.75
C THR A 33 -13.69 12.65 3.87
N PRO A 34 -12.67 13.52 3.68
CA PRO A 34 -11.49 13.19 2.91
C PRO A 34 -10.65 12.08 3.57
N ILE A 35 -10.30 11.07 2.78
CA ILE A 35 -9.44 9.95 3.19
C ILE A 35 -8.06 10.10 2.53
N PHE A 36 -7.02 9.91 3.35
CA PHE A 36 -5.63 9.95 2.95
C PHE A 36 -4.99 8.57 3.12
N LEU A 37 -4.06 8.24 2.23
CA LEU A 37 -3.14 7.11 2.40
C LEU A 37 -1.72 7.61 2.54
N ARG A 38 -0.95 7.00 3.44
CA ARG A 38 0.49 7.22 3.62
C ARG A 38 1.16 6.00 4.22
N ALA A 39 2.49 5.94 4.17
CA ALA A 39 3.24 4.97 4.96
C ALA A 39 3.09 5.26 6.47
N ILE A 40 3.22 4.22 7.29
CA ILE A 40 3.31 4.40 8.74
C ILE A 40 4.65 5.03 9.14
N GLU A 41 4.62 5.81 10.20
CA GLU A 41 5.77 6.46 10.80
C GLU A 41 5.87 6.15 12.30
N PRO A 42 7.08 6.25 12.90
CA PRO A 42 7.26 6.04 14.35
C PRO A 42 6.37 6.92 15.23
N GLY A 43 5.96 8.10 14.75
CA GLY A 43 5.07 9.03 15.44
C GLY A 43 3.60 8.60 15.49
N ASP A 44 3.21 7.54 14.77
CA ASP A 44 1.81 7.10 14.66
C ASP A 44 1.32 6.24 15.83
N LEU A 45 2.13 6.10 16.89
CA LEU A 45 1.84 5.20 18.01
C LEU A 45 0.46 5.49 18.63
N ASP A 46 0.14 6.77 18.86
CA ASP A 46 -1.11 7.14 19.50
C ASP A 46 -2.32 6.84 18.61
N ILE A 47 -2.24 7.13 17.30
CA ILE A 47 -3.35 6.83 16.37
C ILE A 47 -3.52 5.33 16.09
N GLU A 48 -2.44 4.55 16.16
CA GLU A 48 -2.48 3.07 16.11
C GLU A 48 -3.14 2.50 17.37
N ARG A 49 -2.74 2.96 18.56
CA ARG A 49 -3.35 2.57 19.85
C ARG A 49 -4.84 2.87 19.83
N GLU A 50 -5.21 4.08 19.41
CA GLU A 50 -6.59 4.51 19.29
C GLU A 50 -7.41 3.64 18.31
N LEU A 51 -6.84 3.20 17.18
CA LEU A 51 -7.53 2.28 16.28
C LEU A 51 -7.80 0.95 16.98
N VAL A 52 -6.77 0.35 17.59
CA VAL A 52 -6.88 -0.94 18.27
C VAL A 52 -7.96 -0.95 19.35
N ASP A 53 -8.08 0.15 20.09
CA ASP A 53 -9.10 0.31 21.13
C ASP A 53 -10.52 0.41 20.57
N ARG A 54 -10.69 0.94 19.36
CA ARG A 54 -12.01 1.02 18.69
C ARG A 54 -12.43 -0.26 17.98
N LEU A 55 -11.50 -1.14 17.65
CA LEU A 55 -11.82 -2.40 16.96
C LEU A 55 -12.76 -3.25 17.81
N SER A 56 -13.78 -3.80 17.16
CA SER A 56 -14.58 -4.87 17.76
C SER A 56 -13.72 -6.10 18.09
N SER A 57 -14.14 -6.93 19.04
CA SER A 57 -13.45 -8.19 19.37
C SER A 57 -13.28 -9.09 18.13
N ARG A 58 -14.26 -9.06 17.21
CA ARG A 58 -14.18 -9.79 15.93
C ARG A 58 -13.09 -9.22 15.03
N SER A 59 -13.06 -7.91 14.81
CA SER A 59 -12.05 -7.28 13.95
C SER A 59 -10.64 -7.44 14.51
N ARG A 60 -10.48 -7.36 15.85
CA ARG A 60 -9.21 -7.65 16.53
C ARG A 60 -8.80 -9.12 16.38
N TYR A 61 -9.74 -10.04 16.58
CA TYR A 61 -9.50 -11.48 16.41
C TYR A 61 -9.09 -11.83 14.99
N MET A 62 -9.75 -11.26 13.98
CA MET A 62 -9.40 -11.49 12.57
C MET A 62 -8.01 -10.96 12.22
N ARG A 63 -7.56 -9.88 12.88
CA ARG A 63 -6.25 -9.25 12.64
C ARG A 63 -5.11 -9.96 13.36
N LEU A 64 -5.32 -10.42 14.59
CA LEU A 64 -4.29 -11.01 15.45
C LEU A 64 -4.38 -12.53 15.55
N MET A 65 -5.44 -13.13 14.98
CA MET A 65 -5.85 -14.51 15.22
C MET A 65 -5.95 -14.85 16.72
N SER A 66 -6.21 -13.83 17.53
CA SER A 66 -6.20 -13.91 18.99
C SER A 66 -7.19 -12.92 19.59
N ALA A 67 -7.85 -13.31 20.69
CA ALA A 67 -8.78 -12.46 21.41
C ALA A 67 -8.07 -11.40 22.28
N ARG A 68 -6.74 -11.49 22.42
CA ARG A 68 -5.94 -10.59 23.26
C ARG A 68 -5.90 -9.17 22.68
N LYS A 69 -5.76 -8.19 23.57
CA LYS A 69 -5.26 -6.87 23.18
C LYS A 69 -3.74 -6.94 22.99
N PRO A 70 -3.18 -6.21 22.01
CA PRO A 70 -1.74 -6.07 21.93
C PRO A 70 -1.20 -5.29 23.14
N THR A 71 0.03 -5.59 23.52
CA THR A 71 0.76 -4.85 24.55
C THR A 71 1.29 -3.54 23.99
N GLU A 72 1.71 -2.63 24.86
CA GLU A 72 2.32 -1.36 24.46
C GLU A 72 3.59 -1.58 23.63
N ASP A 73 4.43 -2.54 24.02
CA ASP A 73 5.65 -2.89 23.28
C ASP A 73 5.36 -3.40 21.86
N GLU A 74 4.25 -4.12 21.67
CA GLU A 74 3.81 -4.57 20.35
C GLU A 74 3.35 -3.40 19.48
N LEU A 75 2.62 -2.43 20.05
CA LEU A 75 2.21 -1.22 19.34
C LEU A 75 3.43 -0.39 18.91
N ILE A 76 4.42 -0.25 19.79
CA ILE A 76 5.69 0.44 19.47
C ILE A 76 6.42 -0.27 18.33
N ARG A 77 6.50 -1.61 18.35
CA ARG A 77 7.09 -2.41 17.28
C ARG A 77 6.35 -2.22 15.96
N TRP A 78 5.03 -2.14 16.00
CA TRP A 78 4.22 -1.91 14.80
C TRP A 78 4.43 -0.52 14.19
N THR A 79 4.81 0.52 14.94
CA THR A 79 5.10 1.83 14.33
C THR A 79 6.57 2.04 13.96
N ARG A 80 7.47 1.24 14.55
CA ARG A 80 8.92 1.28 14.29
C ARG A 80 9.39 0.10 13.45
N ILE A 81 8.89 0.02 12.22
CA ILE A 81 9.15 -1.08 11.30
C ILE A 81 10.55 -1.01 10.65
N ASP A 82 11.18 -2.16 10.39
CA ASP A 82 12.36 -2.24 9.52
C ASP A 82 11.92 -2.18 8.05
N ARG A 83 12.08 -1.03 7.41
CA ARG A 83 11.63 -0.81 6.01
C ARG A 83 12.29 -1.71 4.97
N ARG A 84 13.37 -2.43 5.31
CA ARG A 84 13.97 -3.44 4.43
C ARG A 84 13.19 -4.74 4.42
N ARG A 85 12.48 -5.03 5.52
CA ARG A 85 11.83 -6.33 5.77
C ARG A 85 10.33 -6.21 6.01
N GLU A 86 9.85 -5.00 6.23
CA GLU A 86 8.48 -4.70 6.65
C GLU A 86 7.95 -3.51 5.87
N GLY A 87 6.64 -3.50 5.65
CA GLY A 87 5.93 -2.39 5.05
C GLY A 87 4.58 -2.20 5.70
N ALA A 88 4.14 -0.95 5.85
CA ALA A 88 2.82 -0.65 6.36
C ALA A 88 2.26 0.60 5.70
N VAL A 89 1.03 0.48 5.21
CA VAL A 89 0.24 1.56 4.63
C VAL A 89 -0.95 1.80 5.53
N ILE A 90 -1.18 3.07 5.87
CA ILE A 90 -2.28 3.49 6.72
C ILE A 90 -3.30 4.32 5.94
N ALA A 91 -4.55 4.23 6.35
CA ALA A 91 -5.64 5.09 5.91
C ALA A 91 -6.05 6.00 7.06
N THR A 92 -6.10 7.31 6.79
CA THR A 92 -6.39 8.32 7.80
C THR A 92 -7.43 9.33 7.33
N ILE A 93 -8.07 9.98 8.31
CA ILE A 93 -8.96 11.13 8.12
C ILE A 93 -8.53 12.26 9.06
N ARG A 94 -9.07 13.46 8.82
CA ARG A 94 -9.01 14.58 9.77
C ARG A 94 -10.30 14.59 10.59
N ALA A 95 -10.20 14.47 11.91
CA ALA A 95 -11.35 14.57 12.81
C ALA A 95 -10.97 15.46 14.00
N GLY A 96 -11.70 16.55 14.24
CA GLY A 96 -11.41 17.47 15.36
C GLY A 96 -10.00 18.09 15.30
N GLY A 97 -9.52 18.42 14.09
CA GLY A 97 -8.19 19.01 13.90
C GLY A 97 -7.01 18.05 13.97
N ARG A 98 -7.24 16.79 14.36
CA ARG A 98 -6.20 15.74 14.45
C ARG A 98 -6.37 14.68 13.37
N GLU A 99 -5.27 14.02 13.04
CA GLU A 99 -5.30 12.83 12.20
C GLU A 99 -5.87 11.65 13.00
N ARG A 100 -6.68 10.82 12.35
CA ARG A 100 -7.24 9.61 12.92
C ARG A 100 -7.04 8.45 11.97
N LEU A 101 -6.44 7.38 12.47
CA LEU A 101 -6.27 6.12 11.75
C LEU A 101 -7.61 5.38 11.63
N ILE A 102 -7.99 5.01 10.41
CA ILE A 102 -9.24 4.27 10.11
C ILE A 102 -8.98 2.90 9.48
N GLY A 103 -7.73 2.57 9.19
CA GLY A 103 -7.32 1.23 8.77
C GLY A 103 -5.82 1.17 8.49
N VAL A 104 -5.28 -0.04 8.56
CA VAL A 104 -3.86 -0.31 8.30
C VAL A 104 -3.72 -1.66 7.61
N ALA A 105 -2.84 -1.72 6.60
CA ALA A 105 -2.38 -2.95 5.97
C ALA A 105 -0.87 -3.03 6.09
N ARG A 106 -0.35 -4.22 6.39
CA ARG A 106 1.07 -4.46 6.67
C ARG A 106 1.57 -5.71 6.00
N TYR A 107 2.85 -5.75 5.69
CA TYR A 107 3.58 -6.97 5.40
C TYR A 107 4.87 -7.06 6.22
N ALA A 108 5.34 -8.29 6.47
CA ALA A 108 6.67 -8.58 7.01
C ALA A 108 7.26 -9.79 6.30
N ILE A 109 8.60 -9.88 6.21
CA ILE A 109 9.29 -11.05 5.65
C ILE A 109 8.87 -12.33 6.38
N ASP A 110 8.55 -13.36 5.60
CA ASP A 110 8.29 -14.72 6.08
C ASP A 110 9.57 -15.37 6.62
N ASP A 111 9.48 -16.05 7.76
CA ASP A 111 10.64 -16.60 8.45
C ASP A 111 11.32 -17.68 7.58
N GLY A 112 12.51 -17.38 7.07
CA GLY A 112 13.33 -18.29 6.27
C GLY A 112 13.34 -18.02 4.76
N ALA A 113 12.56 -17.05 4.26
CA ALA A 113 12.57 -16.65 2.86
C ALA A 113 12.84 -15.14 2.71
N THR A 114 13.78 -14.74 1.84
CA THR A 114 14.18 -13.32 1.74
C THR A 114 13.27 -12.46 0.87
N GLU A 115 12.39 -13.07 0.06
CA GLU A 115 11.60 -12.39 -0.97
C GLU A 115 10.07 -12.66 -0.86
N ILE A 116 9.66 -13.37 0.20
CA ILE A 116 8.26 -13.69 0.49
C ILE A 116 7.84 -12.90 1.73
N VAL A 117 6.69 -12.23 1.66
CA VAL A 117 6.16 -11.44 2.78
C VAL A 117 4.77 -11.90 3.18
N GLU A 118 4.53 -12.05 4.47
CA GLU A 118 3.20 -12.26 5.02
C GLU A 118 2.49 -10.92 5.18
N CYS A 119 1.26 -10.82 4.69
CA CYS A 119 0.43 -9.64 4.77
C CYS A 119 -0.76 -9.83 5.71
N ALA A 120 -1.19 -8.74 6.34
CA ALA A 120 -2.52 -8.68 6.92
C ALA A 120 -3.04 -7.24 7.05
N ILE A 121 -4.36 -7.12 7.22
CA ILE A 121 -5.09 -5.87 7.13
C ILE A 121 -6.15 -5.78 8.23
N VAL A 122 -6.41 -4.57 8.71
CA VAL A 122 -7.55 -4.26 9.58
C VAL A 122 -8.13 -2.89 9.25
N ILE A 123 -9.45 -2.77 9.39
CA ILE A 123 -10.21 -1.54 9.11
C ILE A 123 -11.15 -1.32 10.29
N ASP A 124 -11.19 -0.08 10.79
CA ASP A 124 -12.15 0.37 11.80
C ASP A 124 -13.57 -0.04 11.36
N ASP A 125 -14.32 -0.69 12.24
CA ASP A 125 -15.62 -1.29 11.93
C ASP A 125 -16.59 -0.27 11.29
N ALA A 126 -16.55 1.00 11.69
CA ALA A 126 -17.38 2.07 11.13
C ALA A 126 -17.04 2.45 9.68
N TRP A 127 -15.84 2.06 9.22
CA TRP A 127 -15.27 2.44 7.92
C TRP A 127 -15.22 1.28 6.92
N GLN A 128 -15.68 0.09 7.33
CA GLN A 128 -15.76 -1.08 6.46
C GLN A 128 -16.79 -0.90 5.34
N ARG A 129 -16.69 -1.73 4.29
CA ARG A 129 -17.59 -1.74 3.11
C ARG A 129 -17.65 -0.41 2.32
N GLN A 130 -16.61 0.41 2.39
CA GLN A 130 -16.48 1.64 1.60
C GLN A 130 -15.29 1.60 0.60
N GLY A 131 -14.73 0.42 0.36
CA GLY A 131 -13.61 0.21 -0.57
C GLY A 131 -12.22 0.44 0.05
N LEU A 132 -12.13 0.80 1.33
CA LEU A 132 -10.85 1.02 2.04
C LEU A 132 -9.92 -0.18 1.97
N GLY A 133 -10.45 -1.39 2.15
CA GLY A 133 -9.63 -2.61 2.14
C GLY A 133 -8.88 -2.80 0.82
N ARG A 134 -9.57 -2.55 -0.30
CA ARG A 134 -8.96 -2.65 -1.63
C ARG A 134 -7.86 -1.61 -1.81
N MET A 135 -8.10 -0.37 -1.38
CA MET A 135 -7.12 0.71 -1.51
C MET A 135 -5.87 0.47 -0.66
N LEU A 136 -6.06 0.06 0.59
CA LEU A 136 -4.97 -0.29 1.51
C LEU A 136 -4.14 -1.45 0.97
N LEU A 137 -4.81 -2.55 0.61
CA LEU A 137 -4.12 -3.76 0.16
C LEU A 137 -3.43 -3.57 -1.20
N SER A 138 -4.05 -2.85 -2.14
CA SER A 138 -3.40 -2.51 -3.43
C SER A 138 -2.16 -1.64 -3.21
N SER A 139 -2.25 -0.63 -2.33
CA SER A 139 -1.11 0.23 -2.01
C SER A 139 0.01 -0.52 -1.30
N LEU A 140 -0.34 -1.51 -0.47
CA LEU A 140 0.61 -2.40 0.20
C LEU A 140 1.31 -3.33 -0.81
N ILE A 141 0.57 -3.89 -1.76
CA ILE A 141 1.11 -4.72 -2.86
C ILE A 141 2.10 -3.90 -3.69
N ASP A 142 1.73 -2.67 -4.06
CA ASP A 142 2.61 -1.76 -4.80
C ASP A 142 3.86 -1.40 -4.00
N LEU A 143 3.74 -1.22 -2.67
CA LEU A 143 4.88 -1.02 -1.79
C LEU A 143 5.80 -2.24 -1.79
N ALA A 144 5.25 -3.44 -1.64
CA ALA A 144 6.01 -4.69 -1.63
C ALA A 144 6.78 -4.90 -2.95
N ARG A 145 6.13 -4.65 -4.11
CA ARG A 145 6.78 -4.69 -5.44
C ARG A 145 7.96 -3.75 -5.53
N ARG A 146 7.78 -2.48 -5.13
CA ARG A 146 8.87 -1.47 -5.15
C ARG A 146 10.01 -1.83 -4.19
N SER A 147 9.70 -2.55 -3.12
CA SER A 147 10.69 -3.07 -2.17
C SER A 147 11.39 -4.34 -2.66
N GLY A 148 11.11 -4.83 -3.88
CA GLY A 148 11.75 -6.02 -4.45
C GLY A 148 11.21 -7.35 -3.92
N MET A 149 10.04 -7.35 -3.29
CA MET A 149 9.40 -8.59 -2.84
C MET A 149 8.77 -9.30 -4.04
N ARG A 150 8.88 -10.64 -4.07
CA ARG A 150 8.43 -11.47 -5.19
C ARG A 150 7.11 -12.15 -4.95
N GLN A 151 6.75 -12.34 -3.69
CA GLN A 151 5.50 -13.00 -3.33
C GLN A 151 4.92 -12.41 -2.05
N MET A 152 3.59 -12.24 -2.04
CA MET A 152 2.83 -11.89 -0.86
C MET A 152 1.93 -13.06 -0.47
N VAL A 153 1.99 -13.45 0.80
CA VAL A 153 1.18 -14.52 1.38
C VAL A 153 0.35 -13.99 2.54
N GLY A 154 -0.60 -14.78 3.01
CA GLY A 154 -1.34 -14.49 4.23
C GLY A 154 -2.33 -15.60 4.52
N THR A 155 -2.92 -15.58 5.71
CA THR A 155 -3.95 -16.55 6.09
C THR A 155 -5.19 -15.82 6.56
N MET A 156 -6.34 -16.46 6.39
CA MET A 156 -7.60 -15.98 6.92
C MET A 156 -8.48 -17.14 7.35
N LEU A 157 -9.45 -16.85 8.22
CA LEU A 157 -10.50 -17.81 8.51
C LEU A 157 -11.35 -18.07 7.25
N THR A 158 -11.68 -19.32 7.02
CA THR A 158 -12.49 -19.77 5.89
C THR A 158 -13.87 -19.11 5.87
N GLU A 159 -14.40 -18.62 6.98
CA GLU A 159 -15.69 -17.94 7.06
C GLU A 159 -15.61 -16.42 6.78
N ASN A 160 -14.42 -15.87 6.55
CA ASN A 160 -14.23 -14.44 6.29
C ASN A 160 -14.53 -14.09 4.82
N ASP A 161 -15.81 -14.16 4.43
CA ASP A 161 -16.25 -13.90 3.05
C ASP A 161 -15.90 -12.49 2.56
N ALA A 162 -15.87 -11.50 3.46
CA ALA A 162 -15.43 -10.15 3.14
C ALA A 162 -13.96 -10.13 2.70
N MET A 163 -13.09 -10.83 3.43
CA MET A 163 -11.68 -10.94 3.06
C MET A 163 -11.48 -11.80 1.80
N LYS A 164 -12.27 -12.86 1.59
CA LYS A 164 -12.24 -13.63 0.32
C LYS A 164 -12.51 -12.74 -0.90
N GLY A 165 -13.57 -11.93 -0.84
CA GLY A 165 -13.91 -11.01 -1.92
C GLY A 165 -12.82 -9.96 -2.14
N LEU A 166 -12.30 -9.39 -1.04
CA LEU A 166 -11.21 -8.43 -1.08
C LEU A 166 -9.94 -9.02 -1.71
N ALA A 167 -9.48 -10.18 -1.22
CA ALA A 167 -8.27 -10.86 -1.68
C ALA A 167 -8.35 -11.14 -3.19
N ARG A 168 -9.46 -11.71 -3.67
CA ARG A 168 -9.67 -11.94 -5.11
C ARG A 168 -9.67 -10.65 -5.92
N SER A 169 -10.26 -9.57 -5.39
CA SER A 169 -10.34 -8.28 -6.10
C SER A 169 -9.00 -7.59 -6.32
N VAL A 170 -7.94 -8.04 -5.64
CA VAL A 170 -6.56 -7.53 -5.80
C VAL A 170 -5.60 -8.61 -6.31
N GLY A 171 -6.12 -9.75 -6.79
CA GLY A 171 -5.34 -10.76 -7.51
C GLY A 171 -4.82 -11.94 -6.68
N PHE A 172 -5.18 -12.06 -5.40
CA PHE A 172 -4.78 -13.25 -4.63
C PHE A 172 -5.49 -14.50 -5.12
N THR A 173 -4.73 -15.59 -5.20
CA THR A 173 -5.23 -16.95 -5.28
C THR A 173 -5.51 -17.47 -3.87
N LEU A 174 -6.61 -18.21 -3.73
CA LEU A 174 -7.08 -18.76 -2.46
C LEU A 174 -7.00 -20.28 -2.50
N SER A 175 -6.36 -20.89 -1.51
CA SER A 175 -6.34 -22.35 -1.34
C SER A 175 -6.72 -22.72 0.09
N ARG A 176 -7.54 -23.76 0.27
CA ARG A 176 -7.78 -24.31 1.61
C ARG A 176 -6.49 -24.91 2.13
N GLN A 177 -6.14 -24.61 3.37
CA GLN A 177 -4.94 -25.16 3.98
C GLN A 177 -5.12 -26.68 4.19
N PRO A 178 -4.19 -27.53 3.73
CA PRO A 178 -4.26 -28.97 3.96
C PRO A 178 -4.36 -29.28 5.46
N GLY A 179 -5.31 -30.14 5.84
CA GLY A 179 -5.52 -30.52 7.25
C GLY A 179 -6.29 -29.49 8.10
N SER A 180 -6.72 -28.36 7.53
CA SER A 180 -7.54 -27.36 8.22
C SER A 180 -8.82 -27.04 7.44
N ALA A 181 -9.98 -27.21 8.08
CA ALA A 181 -11.26 -26.78 7.50
C ALA A 181 -11.49 -25.26 7.63
N PHE A 182 -10.80 -24.64 8.58
CA PHE A 182 -11.11 -23.28 9.07
C PHE A 182 -10.13 -22.22 8.57
N VAL A 183 -9.05 -22.60 7.89
CA VAL A 183 -8.04 -21.67 7.39
C VAL A 183 -7.93 -21.75 5.87
N THR A 184 -7.88 -20.58 5.24
CA THR A 184 -7.62 -20.40 3.82
C THR A 184 -6.35 -19.58 3.64
N ASP A 185 -5.43 -20.10 2.84
CA ASP A 185 -4.19 -19.45 2.46
C ASP A 185 -4.44 -18.50 1.29
N LEU A 186 -3.75 -17.37 1.33
CA LEU A 186 -3.72 -16.34 0.30
C LEU A 186 -2.33 -16.34 -0.32
N ARG A 187 -2.25 -16.34 -1.65
CA ARG A 187 -0.99 -16.16 -2.39
C ARG A 187 -1.15 -15.17 -3.54
N LEU A 188 -0.20 -14.26 -3.67
CA LEU A 188 -0.07 -13.36 -4.81
C LEU A 188 1.39 -13.30 -5.26
N ASP A 189 1.61 -13.56 -6.55
CA ASP A 189 2.92 -13.38 -7.18
C ASP A 189 3.10 -11.92 -7.59
N LEU A 190 4.16 -11.30 -7.08
CA LEU A 190 4.45 -9.87 -7.29
C LEU A 190 5.31 -9.62 -8.53
N ASP A 191 6.01 -10.65 -9.02
CA ASP A 191 6.82 -10.65 -10.26
C ASP A 191 5.99 -10.43 -11.53
N THR A 192 4.67 -10.61 -11.45
CA THR A 192 3.78 -10.33 -12.59
C THR A 192 3.58 -8.82 -12.68
N VAL A 193 4.55 -8.13 -13.27
CA VAL A 193 4.31 -6.85 -13.93
C VAL A 193 3.39 -7.18 -15.10
N GLY A 194 2.10 -6.85 -15.00
CA GLY A 194 1.34 -6.65 -16.22
C GLY A 194 2.10 -5.59 -17.00
N GLU A 195 2.60 -5.95 -18.18
CA GLU A 195 3.25 -4.98 -19.05
C GLU A 195 2.34 -3.73 -19.13
N PRO A 196 2.90 -2.52 -19.00
CA PRO A 196 2.12 -1.34 -19.34
C PRO A 196 1.68 -1.51 -20.79
N ASP A 197 0.37 -1.47 -21.03
CA ASP A 197 -0.22 -1.41 -22.37
C ASP A 197 0.13 -0.05 -23.00
N GLU A 198 1.40 0.12 -23.37
CA GLU A 198 1.91 1.17 -24.25
C GLU A 198 1.60 0.78 -25.70
N GLY A 199 0.35 0.39 -25.98
CA GLY A 199 -0.08 -0.10 -27.29
C GLY A 199 -1.26 0.66 -27.90
N ARG A 200 -1.98 1.49 -27.14
CA ARG A 200 -3.19 2.17 -27.63
C ARG A 200 -3.12 3.69 -27.55
N LEU A 201 -2.11 4.26 -28.20
CA LEU A 201 -2.20 5.64 -28.72
C LEU A 201 -1.38 5.77 -30.01
N GLN A 202 -1.78 5.05 -31.07
CA GLN A 202 -1.40 5.41 -32.43
C GLN A 202 -2.52 6.21 -33.10
N ALA A 203 -2.21 7.49 -33.31
CA ALA A 203 -2.52 8.30 -34.47
C ALA A 203 -3.96 8.32 -35.02
N SER A 204 -4.76 9.25 -34.50
CA SER A 204 -5.71 10.00 -35.34
C SER A 204 -5.11 11.38 -35.60
N GLY A 205 -4.25 11.49 -36.62
CA GLY A 205 -3.78 12.78 -37.13
C GLY A 205 -4.92 13.50 -37.86
N PRO A 206 -5.11 14.81 -37.67
CA PRO A 206 -6.04 15.57 -38.50
C PRO A 206 -5.42 15.79 -39.89
N SER A 207 -6.22 15.42 -40.90
CA SER A 207 -5.98 15.68 -42.32
C SER A 207 -5.72 17.17 -42.57
N GLY A 208 -4.67 17.47 -43.34
CA GLY A 208 -4.25 18.82 -43.68
C GLY A 208 -5.30 19.57 -44.51
N HIS A 209 -5.59 20.80 -44.11
CA HIS A 209 -6.20 21.81 -44.96
C HIS A 209 -5.18 22.93 -45.13
N ALA A 210 -4.50 22.94 -46.27
CA ALA A 210 -3.65 24.04 -46.69
C ALA A 210 -4.54 25.14 -47.27
N ALA A 211 -4.60 26.29 -46.61
CA ALA A 211 -5.08 27.54 -47.19
C ALA A 211 -3.92 28.53 -47.16
N ASN A 212 -3.23 28.66 -48.29
CA ASN A 212 -2.19 29.66 -48.50
C ASN A 212 -2.89 31.00 -48.77
N HIS A 213 -2.71 31.97 -47.88
CA HIS A 213 -3.04 33.37 -48.10
C HIS A 213 -1.78 34.11 -48.52
N GLY A 214 -1.82 34.73 -49.69
CA GLY A 214 -0.77 35.63 -50.13
C GLY A 214 -1.09 36.17 -51.51
N ASP A 215 -1.88 37.23 -51.59
CA ASP A 215 -1.48 38.33 -52.47
C ASP A 215 -2.10 39.67 -52.02
N SER A 216 -1.21 40.63 -51.87
CA SER A 216 -1.46 42.02 -51.48
C SER A 216 -1.60 42.88 -52.73
N PRO A 217 -2.50 43.89 -52.78
CA PRO A 217 -2.40 44.93 -53.80
C PRO A 217 -2.17 46.33 -53.17
N ALA A 218 -1.09 46.99 -53.58
CA ALA A 218 -0.79 48.43 -53.46
C ALA A 218 0.59 48.67 -54.10
N LEU A 219 0.88 49.60 -55.03
CA LEU A 219 0.23 50.81 -55.57
C LEU A 219 0.94 51.21 -56.90
N ALA A 220 0.17 51.82 -57.81
CA ALA A 220 0.44 52.95 -58.74
C ALA A 220 1.80 53.16 -59.46
N GLY A 221 1.71 53.46 -60.77
CA GLY A 221 2.32 54.69 -61.33
C GLY A 221 3.24 54.56 -62.56
N SER A 222 2.68 54.66 -63.77
CA SER A 222 3.02 55.61 -64.87
C SER A 222 2.30 55.24 -66.16
#